data_AF-L0JMQ9-F1
#
_entry.id   AF-L0JMQ9-F1
#
_cell.length_a   1.000
_cell.length_b   1.000
_cell.length_c   1.000
_cell.angle_alpha   90.00
_cell.angle_beta   90.00
_cell.angle_gamma   90.00
#
_symmetry.space_group_name_H-M   'P 1'
#
loop_
_entity.id
_entity.type
_entity.pdbx_description
1 polymer ?
#
loop_
_entity_poly.entity_id
_entity_poly.type
_entity_poly.pdbx_seq_one_letter_code
_entity_poly.pdbx_strand_id
1 'polypeptide(L)' 'MHTCRNCNQSFQTELALELHRDTCEDGQLLCEVCGERFQEGSATQDGWHYECPNEDCDGDGLQEDLYRVDDVRAATH' A
#
# COMPACT_ATOMS: atom_id res chain seq x y z
N MET A 1 -6.72 9.32 20.38
CA MET A 1 -6.16 9.86 19.12
C MET A 1 -5.66 8.67 18.35
N HIS A 2 -6.22 8.41 17.18
CA HIS A 2 -5.97 7.21 16.39
C HIS A 2 -5.17 7.61 15.16
N THR A 3 -3.95 7.11 15.02
CA THR A 3 -3.04 7.55 13.96
C THR A 3 -2.90 6.44 12.94
N CYS A 4 -3.08 6.77 11.66
CA CYS A 4 -2.79 5.85 10.57
C CYS A 4 -1.27 5.64 10.49
N ARG A 5 -0.83 4.39 10.43
CA ARG A 5 0.61 4.06 10.34
C ARG A 5 1.18 4.26 8.94
N ASN A 6 0.32 4.35 7.95
CA ASN A 6 0.71 4.51 6.55
C ASN A 6 0.93 6.01 6.25
N CYS A 7 -0.09 6.85 6.43
CA CYS A 7 0.01 8.29 6.12
C CYS A 7 0.30 9.21 7.31
N ASN A 8 0.45 8.64 8.51
CA ASN A 8 0.68 9.39 9.76
C ASN A 8 -0.42 10.42 10.13
N GLN A 9 -1.59 10.40 9.47
CA GLN A 9 -2.73 11.24 9.82
C GLN A 9 -3.37 10.84 11.15
N SER A 10 -3.82 11.85 11.90
CA SER A 10 -4.42 11.68 13.22
C SER A 10 -5.92 11.90 13.16
N PHE A 11 -6.67 10.93 13.67
CA PHE A 11 -8.13 10.92 13.73
C PHE A 11 -8.64 11.02 15.17
N GLN A 12 -9.81 11.63 15.32
CA GLN A 12 -10.44 11.85 16.63
C GLN A 12 -11.04 10.57 17.22
N THR A 13 -11.44 9.62 16.38
CA THR A 13 -12.11 8.37 16.78
C THR A 13 -11.50 7.17 16.04
N GLU A 14 -11.70 5.98 16.59
CA GLU A 14 -11.28 4.72 15.97
C GLU A 14 -12.00 4.47 14.64
N LEU A 15 -13.32 4.66 14.63
CA LEU A 15 -14.15 4.52 13.42
C LEU A 15 -13.66 5.40 12.26
N ALA A 16 -13.21 6.63 12.56
CA ALA A 16 -12.65 7.51 11.53
C ALA A 16 -11.32 6.99 10.97
N LEU A 17 -10.48 6.36 11.81
CA LEU A 17 -9.27 5.67 11.34
C LEU A 17 -9.64 4.45 10.48
N GLU A 18 -10.62 3.65 10.88
CA GLU A 18 -11.06 2.48 10.12
C GLU A 18 -11.55 2.87 8.72
N LEU A 19 -12.48 3.82 8.63
CA LEU A 19 -12.97 4.35 7.35
C LEU A 19 -11.86 4.97 6.49
N HIS A 20 -10.85 5.56 7.14
CA HIS A 20 -9.70 6.11 6.43
C HIS A 20 -8.82 5.01 5.83
N ARG A 21 -8.66 3.84 6.48
CA ARG A 21 -7.81 2.75 5.98
C ARG A 21 -8.24 2.27 4.59
N ASP A 22 -9.55 2.28 4.31
CA ASP A 22 -10.08 1.93 2.98
C ASP A 22 -9.71 2.93 1.88
N THR A 23 -9.40 4.19 2.23
CA THR A 23 -9.11 5.28 1.29
C THR A 23 -7.67 5.79 1.39
N CYS A 24 -6.85 5.17 2.23
CA CYS A 24 -5.48 5.58 2.47
C CYS A 24 -4.61 5.24 1.25
N GLU A 25 -4.26 6.26 0.47
CA GLU A 25 -3.35 6.12 -0.68
C GLU A 25 -1.97 5.63 -0.22
N ASP A 26 -1.44 6.17 0.87
CA ASP A 26 -0.18 5.74 1.49
C ASP A 26 -0.20 4.27 1.98
N GLY A 27 -1.36 3.63 2.02
CA GLY A 27 -1.50 2.19 2.29
C GLY A 27 -1.38 1.32 1.04
N GLN A 28 -1.14 1.91 -0.13
CA GLN A 28 -1.11 1.22 -1.42
C GLN A 28 0.29 0.79 -1.80
N LEU A 29 0.34 -0.31 -2.55
CA LEU A 29 1.51 -0.80 -3.25
C LEU A 29 1.42 -0.40 -4.72
N LEU A 30 2.57 -0.05 -5.29
CA LEU A 30 2.82 0.19 -6.70
C LEU A 30 3.64 -0.97 -7.23
N CYS A 31 3.13 -1.63 -8.26
CA CYS A 31 3.93 -2.57 -9.03
C CYS A 31 4.77 -1.81 -10.07
N GLU A 32 6.09 -1.97 -10.07
CA GLU A 32 6.95 -1.36 -11.10
C GLU A 32 6.83 -2.03 -12.47
N VAL A 33 6.41 -3.31 -12.50
CA VAL A 33 6.29 -4.12 -13.72
C VAL A 33 5.12 -3.68 -14.59
N CYS A 34 3.91 -3.60 -14.01
CA CYS A 34 2.70 -3.16 -14.74
C CYS A 34 2.34 -1.68 -14.50
N GLY A 35 2.87 -1.06 -13.43
CA GLY A 35 2.56 0.32 -13.05
C GLY A 35 1.25 0.48 -12.28
N GLU A 36 0.58 -0.60 -11.89
CA GLU A 36 -0.68 -0.53 -11.13
C GLU A 36 -0.48 -0.20 -9.66
N ARG A 37 -1.50 0.46 -9.09
CA ARG A 37 -1.59 0.78 -7.67
C ARG A 37 -2.77 0.07 -7.06
N PHE A 38 -2.51 -0.70 -6.03
CA PHE A 38 -3.52 -1.50 -5.33
C PHE A 38 -3.29 -1.48 -3.83
N GLN A 39 -4.31 -1.87 -3.06
CA GLN A 39 -4.20 -1.96 -1.62
C GLN A 39 -3.23 -3.09 -1.24
N GLU A 40 -2.45 -2.90 -0.17
CA GLU A 40 -1.54 -3.92 0.35
C GLU A 40 -2.25 -5.28 0.57
N GLY A 41 -3.48 -5.25 1.09
CA GLY A 41 -4.28 -6.46 1.31
C GLY A 41 -4.79 -7.16 0.04
N SER A 42 -4.69 -6.53 -1.14
CA SER A 42 -4.93 -7.21 -2.42
C SER A 42 -3.69 -7.93 -2.93
N ALA A 43 -2.51 -7.50 -2.50
CA ALA A 43 -1.23 -8.07 -2.90
C ALA A 43 -0.86 -9.30 -2.09
N THR A 44 -1.41 -9.44 -0.88
CA THR A 44 -1.08 -10.52 0.04
C THR A 44 -2.33 -11.01 0.76
N GLN A 45 -2.46 -12.33 0.91
CA GLN A 45 -3.53 -12.95 1.71
C GLN A 45 -3.02 -13.37 3.09
N ASP A 46 -1.75 -13.75 3.20
CA ASP A 46 -1.11 -14.25 4.42
C ASP A 46 -0.23 -13.19 5.13
N GLY A 47 0.07 -12.07 4.46
CA GLY A 47 0.91 -10.99 4.97
C GLY A 47 2.40 -11.17 4.73
N TRP A 48 2.83 -12.28 4.13
CA TRP A 48 4.23 -12.61 3.86
C TRP A 48 4.53 -12.64 2.37
N HIS A 49 3.63 -13.20 1.56
CA HIS A 49 3.79 -13.26 0.12
C HIS A 49 3.07 -12.09 -0.55
N TYR A 50 3.83 -11.24 -1.24
CA TYR A 50 3.30 -10.09 -1.96
C TYR A 50 3.42 -10.34 -3.45
N GLU A 51 2.30 -10.37 -4.13
CA GLU A 51 2.17 -10.61 -5.57
C GLU A 51 1.24 -9.57 -6.20
N CYS A 52 1.50 -9.20 -7.44
CA CYS A 52 0.61 -8.32 -8.17
C CYS A 52 -0.74 -9.01 -8.39
N PRO A 53 -1.87 -8.40 -8.00
CA PRO A 53 -3.19 -8.99 -8.23
C PRO A 53 -3.62 -8.97 -9.70
N ASN A 54 -2.81 -8.38 -10.59
CA ASN A 54 -3.07 -8.35 -12.01
C ASN A 54 -2.67 -9.68 -12.65
N GLU A 55 -3.63 -10.38 -13.24
CA GLU A 55 -3.44 -11.69 -13.90
C GLU A 55 -2.51 -11.62 -15.12
N ASP A 56 -2.31 -10.43 -15.70
CA ASP A 56 -1.40 -10.18 -16.81
C ASP A 56 0.00 -9.72 -16.35
N CYS A 57 0.29 -9.74 -15.04
CA CYS A 57 1.54 -9.26 -14.47
C CYS A 57 2.16 -10.26 -13.48
N ASP A 58 3.40 -10.66 -13.75
CA ASP A 58 4.17 -11.57 -12.88
C ASP A 58 5.01 -10.83 -11.81
N GLY A 59 4.57 -9.65 -11.36
CA GLY A 59 5.35 -8.84 -10.41
C GLY A 59 5.22 -9.38 -8.99
N ASP A 60 6.33 -9.68 -8.33
CA ASP A 60 6.34 -10.23 -6.97
C ASP A 60 7.43 -9.63 -6.06
N GLY A 61 7.27 -9.82 -4.77
CA GLY A 61 8.24 -9.36 -3.78
C GLY A 61 8.06 -7.89 -3.36
N LEU A 62 7.92 -7.69 -2.06
CA LEU A 62 7.79 -6.36 -1.45
C LEU A 62 9.17 -5.70 -1.34
N GLN A 63 9.30 -4.50 -1.92
CA GLN A 63 10.55 -3.79 -2.18
C GLN A 63 11.42 -4.42 -3.28
N GLU A 64 10.86 -5.35 -4.06
CA GLU A 64 11.49 -5.92 -5.26
C GLU A 64 10.74 -5.43 -6.49
N ASP A 65 9.58 -6.01 -6.82
CA ASP A 65 8.72 -5.47 -7.89
C ASP A 65 7.57 -4.60 -7.33
N LEU A 66 7.26 -4.73 -6.04
CA LEU A 66 6.14 -4.06 -5.38
C LEU A 66 6.63 -3.06 -4.33
N TYR A 67 6.35 -1.77 -4.52
CA TYR A 67 6.82 -0.69 -3.64
C TYR A 67 5.66 0.02 -2.95
N ARG A 68 5.82 0.40 -1.68
CA ARG A 68 4.85 1.27 -1.02
C ARG A 68 4.92 2.66 -1.65
N VAL A 69 3.76 3.27 -1.91
CA VAL A 69 3.72 4.56 -2.61
C VAL A 69 4.37 5.71 -1.82
N ASP A 70 4.47 5.60 -0.48
CA ASP A 70 5.20 6.52 0.38
C ASP A 70 6.70 6.54 0.10
N ASP A 71 7.28 5.36 -0.08
CA ASP A 71 8.73 5.22 -0.28
C ASP A 71 9.14 5.82 -1.65
N VAL A 72 8.27 5.72 -2.66
CA VAL A 72 8.50 6.28 -4.01
C VAL A 72 8.59 7.82 -3.98
N ARG A 73 7.86 8.49 -3.07
CA ARG A 73 7.88 9.96 -2.95
C ARG A 73 9.19 10.51 -2.37
N ALA A 74 10.05 9.68 -1.81
CA ALA A 74 11.33 10.10 -1.23
C ALA A 74 12.49 10.20 -2.25
N ALA A 75 12.31 9.73 -3.49
CA ALA A 75 13.39 9.61 -4.48
C ALA A 75 13.53 10.81 -5.46
N THR A 76 13.21 12.05 -5.06
CA THR A 76 13.31 13.24 -5.94
C THR A 76 14.22 14.34 -5.39
N HIS A 77 15.45 14.01 -4.98
CA HIS A 77 16.43 15.02 -4.54
C HIS A 77 17.74 14.94 -5.33
#